data_AF-A0A1E4UT40-F1
#
_entry.id   AF-A0A1E4UT40-F1
#
_cell.length_a   1.000
_cell.length_b   1.000
_cell.length_c   1.000
_cell.angle_alpha   90.00
_cell.angle_beta   90.00
_cell.angle_gamma   90.00
#
_symmetry.space_group_name_H-M   'P 1'
#
loop_
_entity.id
_entity.type
_entity.pdbx_description
1 polymer ?
#
loop_
_entity_poly.entity_id
_entity_poly.type
_entity_poly.pdbx_seq_one_letter_code
_entity_poly.pdbx_strand_id
1 'polypeptide(L)'
;MTRLYVLLMLTVATALVAIGYRLGVDHEQGKAQALERSQLRQAFEQGQALGTVRDRVVTEYVDRVQVIEKQGKTIIERVPVYVSEKADRACVVPAGFVRLHDAAAHALPAPEPAGAADEAPSGVGLSAVAVTTAGNYAKCEANAEQLKSLLDYLRLHKLITSPRNADAPP
;
A
#
# COMPACT_ATOMS: atom_id res chain seq x y z
N MET A 1 46.79 -68.80 5.58
CA MET A 1 47.26 -67.46 6.01
C MET A 1 46.98 -66.39 4.97
N THR A 2 47.43 -66.51 3.71
CA THR A 2 47.21 -65.53 2.62
C THR A 2 45.74 -65.19 2.32
N ARG A 3 44.83 -66.18 2.29
CA ARG A 3 43.39 -65.92 2.05
C ARG A 3 42.72 -65.08 3.15
N LEU A 4 43.17 -65.20 4.40
CA LEU A 4 42.64 -64.43 5.53
C LEU A 4 43.05 -62.95 5.44
N TYR A 5 44.30 -62.69 5.04
CA TYR A 5 44.80 -61.32 4.81
C TYR A 5 44.10 -60.64 3.63
N VAL A 6 43.82 -61.36 2.54
CA VAL A 6 43.08 -60.81 1.39
C VAL A 6 41.67 -60.40 1.79
N LEU A 7 40.96 -61.24 2.56
CA LEU A 7 39.63 -60.89 3.09
C LEU A 7 39.67 -59.67 4.03
N LEU A 8 40.67 -59.60 4.90
CA LEU A 8 40.84 -58.48 5.84
C LEU A 8 41.18 -57.16 5.12
N MET A 9 41.98 -57.20 4.05
CA MET A 9 42.27 -56.03 3.22
C MET A 9 41.02 -55.55 2.46
N LEU A 10 40.19 -56.47 1.95
CA LEU A 10 38.93 -56.14 1.29
C LEU A 10 37.95 -55.48 2.25
N THR A 11 37.79 -56.00 3.48
CA THR A 11 36.89 -55.38 4.46
C THR A 11 37.36 -53.97 4.85
N VAL A 12 38.67 -53.79 5.07
CA VAL A 12 39.25 -52.47 5.35
C VAL A 12 39.02 -51.50 4.18
N ALA A 13 39.25 -51.94 2.95
CA ALA A 13 39.02 -51.12 1.76
C ALA A 13 37.54 -50.68 1.65
N THR A 14 36.60 -51.60 1.85
CA THR A 14 35.16 -51.27 1.84
C THR A 14 34.77 -50.32 2.97
N ALA A 15 35.35 -50.48 4.17
CA ALA A 15 35.10 -49.61 5.30
C ALA A 15 35.59 -48.18 5.03
N LEU A 16 36.78 -48.02 4.44
CA LEU A 16 37.33 -46.70 4.07
C LEU A 16 36.46 -46.00 3.03
N VAL A 17 35.97 -46.72 2.01
CA VAL A 17 35.05 -46.17 1.00
C VAL A 17 33.73 -45.73 1.65
N ALA A 18 33.14 -46.56 2.53
CA ALA A 18 31.90 -46.22 3.22
C ALA A 18 32.04 -45.00 4.14
N ILE A 19 33.17 -44.88 4.86
CA ILE A 19 33.47 -43.71 5.72
C ILE A 19 33.64 -42.45 4.86
N GLY A 20 34.42 -42.53 3.78
CA GLY A 20 34.61 -41.40 2.86
C GLY A 20 33.30 -40.92 2.24
N TYR A 21 32.42 -41.84 1.84
CA TYR A 21 31.10 -41.50 1.32
C TYR A 21 30.23 -40.79 2.37
N ARG A 22 30.17 -41.30 3.60
CA ARG A 22 29.40 -40.67 4.70
C ARG A 22 29.91 -39.27 5.01
N LEU A 23 31.22 -39.11 5.20
CA LEU A 23 31.82 -37.79 5.46
C LEU A 23 31.56 -36.81 4.32
N GLY A 24 31.61 -37.28 3.07
CA GLY A 24 31.28 -36.47 1.90
C GLY A 24 29.82 -36.02 1.88
N VAL A 25 28.88 -36.94 2.13
CA VAL A 25 27.44 -36.63 2.18
C VAL A 25 27.12 -35.70 3.35
N ASP A 26 27.68 -35.95 4.53
CA ASP A 26 27.46 -35.11 5.72
C ASP A 26 27.98 -33.68 5.50
N HIS A 27 29.10 -33.51 4.79
CA HIS A 27 29.65 -32.20 4.45
C HIS A 27 28.74 -31.41 3.50
N GLU A 28 28.24 -32.05 2.44
CA GLU A 28 27.33 -31.40 1.49
C GLU A 28 25.96 -31.13 2.12
N GLN A 29 25.44 -32.04 2.95
CA GLN A 29 24.22 -31.80 3.72
C GLN A 29 24.39 -30.67 4.73
N GLY A 30 25.55 -30.59 5.40
CA GLY A 30 25.87 -29.50 6.33
C GLY A 30 25.87 -28.13 5.64
N LYS A 31 26.48 -28.03 4.45
CA LYS A 31 26.44 -26.80 3.64
C LYS A 31 25.03 -26.46 3.19
N ALA A 32 24.27 -27.44 2.69
CA ALA A 32 22.90 -27.23 2.23
C ALA A 32 21.99 -26.73 3.38
N GLN A 33 22.06 -27.37 4.55
CA GLN A 33 21.32 -26.95 5.74
C GLN A 33 21.76 -25.58 6.25
N ALA A 34 23.05 -25.24 6.16
CA ALA A 34 23.55 -23.93 6.55
C ALA A 34 22.99 -22.83 5.63
N LEU A 35 22.95 -23.08 4.31
CA LEU A 35 22.38 -22.16 3.33
C LEU A 35 20.86 -22.01 3.50
N GLU A 36 20.14 -23.10 3.72
CA GLU A 36 18.69 -23.07 3.97
C GLU A 36 18.38 -22.28 5.25
N ARG A 37 19.14 -22.49 6.32
CA ARG A 37 19.00 -21.74 7.57
C ARG A 37 19.31 -20.25 7.39
N SER A 38 20.32 -19.89 6.60
CA SER A 38 20.63 -18.47 6.34
C SER A 38 19.52 -17.82 5.50
N GLN A 39 19.01 -18.52 4.48
CA GLN A 39 17.89 -18.03 3.66
C GLN A 39 16.62 -17.84 4.49
N LEU A 40 16.27 -18.81 5.35
CA LEU A 40 15.12 -18.71 6.25
C LEU A 40 15.26 -17.53 7.22
N ARG A 41 16.45 -17.32 7.80
CA ARG A 41 16.73 -16.18 8.68
C ARG A 41 16.59 -14.86 7.95
N GLN A 42 17.19 -14.72 6.78
CA GLN A 42 17.08 -13.51 5.96
C GLN A 42 15.62 -13.23 5.59
N ALA A 43 14.87 -14.25 5.16
CA ALA A 43 13.45 -14.10 4.84
C ALA A 43 12.61 -13.67 6.05
N PHE A 44 12.91 -14.22 7.23
CA PHE A 44 12.24 -13.86 8.48
C PHE A 44 12.56 -12.43 8.91
N GLU A 45 13.83 -12.02 8.87
CA GLU A 45 14.28 -10.66 9.19
C GLU A 45 13.68 -9.63 8.22
N GLN A 46 13.68 -9.92 6.91
CA GLN A 46 13.02 -9.11 5.90
C GLN A 46 11.51 -9.01 6.17
N GLY A 47 10.86 -10.13 6.50
CA GLY A 47 9.44 -10.17 6.85
C GLY A 47 9.11 -9.29 8.07
N GLN A 48 9.94 -9.32 9.10
CA GLN A 48 9.79 -8.44 10.26
C GLN A 48 9.97 -6.97 9.91
N ALA A 49 11.02 -6.64 9.14
CA ALA A 49 11.28 -5.27 8.69
C ALA A 49 10.10 -4.72 7.87
N LEU A 50 9.55 -5.52 6.96
CA LEU A 50 8.36 -5.17 6.19
C LEU A 50 7.12 -4.99 7.08
N GLY A 51 6.94 -5.85 8.09
CA GLY A 51 5.84 -5.74 9.06
C GLY A 51 5.89 -4.43 9.85
N THR A 52 7.05 -4.10 10.41
CA THR A 52 7.26 -2.85 11.17
C THR A 52 7.02 -1.62 10.30
N VAL A 53 7.54 -1.61 9.07
CA VAL A 53 7.32 -0.49 8.14
C VAL A 53 5.85 -0.36 7.76
N ARG A 54 5.18 -1.48 7.46
CA ARG A 54 3.74 -1.48 7.17
C ARG A 54 2.95 -0.86 8.32
N ASP A 55 3.16 -1.35 9.54
CA ASP A 55 2.37 -0.92 10.70
C ASP A 55 2.57 0.57 10.99
N ARG A 56 3.82 1.04 10.86
CA ARG A 56 4.15 2.46 10.96
C ARG A 56 3.44 3.29 9.90
N VAL A 57 3.58 2.93 8.62
CA VAL A 57 2.98 3.70 7.52
C VAL A 57 1.46 3.72 7.65
N VAL A 58 0.84 2.58 8.00
CA VAL A 58 -0.61 2.48 8.20
C VAL A 58 -1.08 3.42 9.30
N THR A 59 -0.42 3.37 10.47
CA THR A 59 -0.75 4.25 11.59
C THR A 59 -0.65 5.72 11.17
N GLU A 60 0.49 6.10 10.59
CA GLU A 60 0.75 7.48 10.20
C GLU A 60 -0.25 8.02 9.17
N TYR A 61 -0.58 7.27 8.10
CA TYR A 61 -1.50 7.77 7.09
C TYR A 61 -2.93 7.83 7.60
N VAL A 62 -3.37 6.87 8.42
CA VAL A 62 -4.72 6.87 8.99
C VAL A 62 -4.90 8.10 9.88
N ASP A 63 -3.91 8.42 10.72
CA ASP A 63 -3.95 9.62 11.56
C ASP A 63 -4.03 10.90 10.71
N ARG A 64 -3.23 11.00 9.65
CA ARG A 64 -3.26 12.16 8.74
C ARG A 64 -4.61 12.30 8.01
N VAL A 65 -5.18 11.20 7.53
CA VAL A 65 -6.50 11.20 6.90
C VAL A 65 -7.59 11.65 7.89
N GLN A 66 -7.57 11.18 9.13
CA GLN A 66 -8.54 11.61 10.15
C GLN A 66 -8.47 13.12 10.42
N VAL A 67 -7.26 13.69 10.43
CA VAL A 67 -7.09 15.15 10.57
C VAL A 67 -7.72 15.89 9.39
N ILE A 68 -7.46 15.44 8.15
CA ILE A 68 -8.05 16.02 6.94
C ILE A 68 -9.58 15.96 6.98
N GLU A 69 -10.15 14.80 7.33
CA GLU A 69 -11.60 14.62 7.42
C GLU A 69 -12.22 15.51 8.49
N LYS A 70 -11.58 15.64 9.66
CA LYS A 70 -12.04 16.51 10.75
C LYS A 70 -12.02 17.98 10.32
N GLN A 71 -10.95 18.42 9.64
CA GLN A 71 -10.85 19.77 9.10
C GLN A 71 -11.93 20.02 8.03
N GLY A 72 -12.15 19.07 7.12
CA GLY A 72 -13.23 19.13 6.13
C GLY A 72 -14.60 19.26 6.77
N LYS A 73 -14.90 18.46 7.79
CA LYS A 73 -16.15 18.57 8.57
C LYS A 73 -16.31 19.94 9.21
N THR A 74 -15.24 20.47 9.78
CA THR A 74 -15.23 21.81 10.41
C THR A 74 -15.53 22.91 9.38
N ILE A 75 -14.98 22.81 8.17
CA ILE A 75 -15.28 23.74 7.08
C ILE A 75 -16.75 23.65 6.67
N ILE A 76 -17.28 22.44 6.51
CA ILE A 76 -18.69 22.19 6.18
C ILE A 76 -19.62 22.81 7.25
N GLU A 77 -19.34 22.60 8.54
CA GLU A 77 -20.12 23.17 9.64
C GLU A 77 -20.10 24.70 9.66
N ARG A 78 -19.05 25.33 9.11
CA ARG A 78 -18.92 26.79 9.01
C ARG A 78 -19.65 27.37 7.80
N VAL A 79 -20.12 26.56 6.84
CA VAL A 79 -20.78 27.08 5.63
C VAL A 79 -21.91 28.08 5.94
N PRO A 80 -22.84 27.85 6.88
CA PRO A 80 -23.91 28.81 7.17
C PRO A 80 -23.42 30.16 7.71
N VAL A 81 -22.22 30.21 8.31
CA VAL A 81 -21.60 31.45 8.79
C VAL A 81 -21.09 32.30 7.62
N TYR A 82 -20.60 31.66 6.57
CA TYR A 82 -20.02 32.34 5.39
C TYR A 82 -21.02 32.50 4.23
N VAL A 83 -22.01 31.61 4.15
CA VAL A 83 -23.12 31.65 3.21
C VAL A 83 -24.38 31.87 4.02
N SER A 84 -24.66 33.14 4.34
CA SER A 84 -25.87 33.50 5.07
C SER A 84 -27.12 33.08 4.29
N GLU A 85 -28.24 32.80 4.99
CA GLU A 85 -29.50 32.46 4.32
C GLU A 85 -29.97 33.52 3.31
N LYS A 86 -29.66 34.81 3.56
CA LYS A 86 -29.99 35.90 2.63
C LYS A 86 -29.21 35.74 1.32
N ALA A 87 -27.91 35.46 1.41
CA ALA A 87 -27.07 35.23 0.24
C ALA A 87 -27.49 33.94 -0.49
N ASP A 88 -27.80 32.90 0.28
CA ASP A 88 -28.26 31.61 -0.24
C ASP A 88 -29.55 31.73 -1.06
N ARG A 89 -30.52 32.50 -0.58
CA ARG A 89 -31.77 32.79 -1.30
C ARG A 89 -31.60 33.76 -2.48
N ALA A 90 -30.59 34.63 -2.43
CA ALA A 90 -30.36 35.64 -3.46
C ALA A 90 -29.61 35.08 -4.68
N CYS A 91 -28.95 33.93 -4.55
CA CYS A 91 -28.20 33.28 -5.61
C CYS A 91 -28.89 31.98 -6.04
N VAL A 92 -29.57 32.03 -7.18
CA VAL A 92 -30.22 30.85 -7.77
C VAL A 92 -29.16 29.99 -8.46
N VAL A 93 -29.09 28.71 -8.11
CA VAL A 93 -28.29 27.71 -8.82
C VAL A 93 -29.13 27.15 -9.99
N PRO A 94 -28.72 27.36 -11.27
CA PRO A 94 -29.49 26.89 -12.42
C PRO A 94 -29.49 25.36 -12.56
N ALA A 95 -30.54 24.80 -13.16
CA ALA A 95 -30.63 23.37 -13.47
C ALA A 95 -29.48 22.90 -14.38
N GLY A 96 -29.04 23.74 -15.31
CA GLY A 96 -27.90 23.44 -16.19
C GLY A 96 -26.58 23.31 -15.43
N PHE A 97 -26.37 24.10 -14.37
CA PHE A 97 -25.19 23.95 -13.50
C PHE A 97 -25.16 22.57 -12.86
N VAL A 98 -26.28 22.14 -12.26
CA VAL A 98 -26.38 20.82 -11.61
C VAL A 98 -26.17 19.70 -12.63
N ARG A 99 -26.80 19.79 -13.81
CA ARG A 99 -26.63 18.78 -14.86
C ARG A 99 -25.18 18.62 -15.28
N LEU A 100 -24.48 19.73 -15.53
CA LEU A 100 -23.07 19.69 -15.93
C LEU A 100 -22.17 19.23 -14.79
N HIS A 101 -22.42 19.69 -13.57
CA HIS A 101 -21.67 19.30 -12.37
C HIS A 101 -21.79 17.79 -12.11
N ASP A 102 -22.99 17.22 -12.20
CA ASP A 102 -23.21 15.80 -11.97
C ASP A 102 -22.61 14.94 -13.07
N ALA A 103 -22.67 15.39 -14.33
CA ALA A 103 -21.94 14.73 -15.42
C ALA A 103 -20.44 14.67 -15.14
N ALA A 104 -19.84 15.76 -14.64
CA ALA A 104 -18.44 15.78 -14.24
C ALA A 104 -18.16 14.84 -13.05
N ALA A 105 -19.02 14.83 -12.03
CA ALA A 105 -18.87 13.98 -10.85
C ALA A 105 -18.94 12.47 -11.17
N HIS A 106 -19.70 12.11 -12.21
CA HIS A 106 -19.85 10.74 -12.67
C HIS A 106 -18.92 10.36 -13.83
N ALA A 107 -18.02 11.25 -14.24
CA ALA A 107 -17.15 11.07 -15.41
C ALA A 107 -17.93 10.72 -16.70
N LEU A 108 -19.09 11.34 -16.87
CA LEU A 108 -19.93 11.20 -18.06
C LEU A 108 -19.50 12.20 -19.14
N PRO A 109 -19.82 11.94 -20.43
CA PRO A 109 -19.68 12.95 -21.47
C PRO A 109 -20.41 14.25 -21.11
N ALA A 110 -19.95 15.36 -21.69
CA ALA A 110 -20.69 16.61 -21.57
C ALA A 110 -22.14 16.39 -22.02
N PRO A 111 -23.13 16.89 -21.26
CA PRO A 111 -24.52 16.72 -21.61
C PRO A 111 -24.84 17.40 -22.95
N GLU A 112 -25.96 17.01 -23.57
CA GLU A 112 -26.52 17.64 -24.77
C GLU A 112 -26.55 19.18 -24.66
N PRO A 113 -26.57 19.91 -25.80
CA PRO A 113 -26.45 21.36 -25.83
C PRO A 113 -27.39 22.05 -24.84
N ALA A 114 -26.90 23.14 -24.24
CA ALA A 114 -27.69 23.92 -23.31
C ALA A 114 -29.01 24.39 -23.95
N GLY A 115 -30.09 24.39 -23.17
CA GLY A 115 -31.42 24.77 -23.61
C GLY A 115 -32.14 25.61 -22.57
N ALA A 116 -33.30 26.16 -22.91
CA ALA A 116 -34.06 27.05 -22.03
C ALA A 116 -34.41 26.45 -20.65
N ALA A 117 -34.51 25.12 -20.56
CA ALA A 117 -34.73 24.43 -19.29
C ALA A 117 -33.56 24.56 -18.30
N ASP A 118 -32.35 24.87 -18.78
CA ASP A 118 -31.15 25.00 -17.95
C ASP A 118 -31.13 26.25 -17.08
N GLU A 119 -31.86 27.28 -17.52
CA GLU A 119 -32.02 28.55 -16.80
C GLU A 119 -32.99 28.42 -15.61
N ALA A 120 -33.76 27.33 -15.54
CA ALA A 120 -34.72 27.13 -14.46
C ALA A 120 -33.99 26.94 -13.11
N PRO A 121 -34.56 27.40 -11.98
CA PRO A 121 -34.02 27.11 -10.66
C PRO A 121 -33.95 25.60 -10.41
N SER A 122 -32.78 25.08 -10.04
CA SER A 122 -32.58 23.66 -9.74
C SER A 122 -33.24 23.20 -8.43
N GLY A 123 -33.57 24.15 -7.55
CA GLY A 123 -33.94 23.87 -6.15
C GLY A 123 -32.75 23.57 -5.23
N VAL A 124 -31.51 23.52 -5.76
CA VAL A 124 -30.29 23.40 -4.96
C VAL A 124 -29.88 24.79 -4.46
N GLY A 125 -29.67 24.92 -3.15
CA GLY A 125 -29.16 26.15 -2.55
C GLY A 125 -27.66 26.35 -2.82
N LEU A 126 -27.20 27.60 -2.86
CA LEU A 126 -25.78 27.94 -2.91
C LEU A 126 -24.98 27.34 -1.74
N SER A 127 -25.60 27.28 -0.55
CA SER A 127 -25.05 26.66 0.65
C SER A 127 -24.84 25.15 0.46
N ALA A 128 -25.76 24.46 -0.22
CA ALA A 128 -25.62 23.04 -0.55
C ALA A 128 -24.47 22.82 -1.55
N VAL A 129 -24.31 23.69 -2.55
CA VAL A 129 -23.15 23.65 -3.46
C VAL A 129 -21.84 23.83 -2.67
N ALA A 130 -21.79 24.77 -1.73
CA ALA A 130 -20.62 25.01 -0.90
C ALA A 130 -20.29 23.80 0.00
N VAL A 131 -21.30 23.20 0.65
CA VAL A 131 -21.13 21.99 1.47
C VAL A 131 -20.59 20.82 0.65
N THR A 132 -21.20 20.55 -0.50
CA THR A 132 -20.79 19.46 -1.39
C THR A 132 -19.37 19.68 -1.91
N THR A 133 -19.04 20.91 -2.33
CA THR A 133 -17.70 21.25 -2.84
C THR A 133 -16.63 21.08 -1.76
N ALA A 134 -16.88 21.59 -0.54
CA ALA A 134 -15.98 21.40 0.59
C ALA A 134 -15.80 19.91 0.94
N GLY A 135 -16.87 19.12 0.90
CA GLY A 135 -16.81 17.67 1.11
C GLY A 135 -16.01 16.94 0.04
N ASN A 136 -16.13 17.36 -1.23
CA ASN A 136 -15.35 16.81 -2.33
C ASN A 136 -13.86 17.11 -2.15
N TYR A 137 -13.49 18.35 -1.81
CA TYR A 137 -12.09 18.69 -1.55
C TYR A 137 -11.50 17.93 -0.36
N ALA A 138 -12.25 17.76 0.73
CA ALA A 138 -11.80 16.96 1.86
C ALA A 138 -11.49 15.50 1.45
N LYS A 139 -12.35 14.88 0.63
CA LYS A 139 -12.11 13.54 0.07
C LYS A 139 -10.91 13.50 -0.88
N CYS A 140 -10.74 14.51 -1.72
CA CYS A 140 -9.58 14.60 -2.61
C CYS A 140 -8.27 14.67 -1.84
N GLU A 141 -8.19 15.50 -0.80
CA GLU A 141 -7.00 15.60 0.06
C GLU A 141 -6.73 14.28 0.80
N ALA A 142 -7.77 13.62 1.34
CA ALA A 142 -7.64 12.32 1.98
C ALA A 142 -7.10 11.25 1.01
N ASN A 143 -7.62 11.19 -0.22
CA ASN A 143 -7.15 10.27 -1.26
C ASN A 143 -5.71 10.58 -1.67
N ALA A 144 -5.34 11.86 -1.78
CA ALA A 144 -3.97 12.26 -2.09
C ALA A 144 -3.00 11.83 -0.99
N GLU A 145 -3.40 11.92 0.28
CA GLU A 145 -2.60 11.46 1.43
C GLU A 145 -2.43 9.93 1.44
N GLN A 146 -3.50 9.18 1.14
CA GLN A 146 -3.43 7.73 0.98
C GLN A 146 -2.46 7.34 -0.14
N LEU A 147 -2.53 8.01 -1.30
CA LEU A 147 -1.64 7.74 -2.42
C LEU A 147 -0.16 8.04 -2.09
N LYS A 148 0.12 9.18 -1.45
CA LYS A 148 1.48 9.53 -0.99
C LYS A 148 2.02 8.43 -0.07
N SER A 149 1.23 8.03 0.91
CA SER A 149 1.63 7.01 1.89
C SER A 149 1.83 5.62 1.24
N LEU A 150 1.00 5.27 0.25
CA LEU A 150 1.21 4.05 -0.55
C LEU A 150 2.54 4.10 -1.33
N LEU A 151 2.84 5.22 -1.99
CA LEU A 151 4.09 5.38 -2.73
C LEU A 151 5.32 5.28 -1.82
N ASP A 152 5.24 5.86 -0.63
CA ASP A 152 6.30 5.76 0.38
C ASP A 152 6.45 4.33 0.90
N TYR A 153 5.34 3.62 1.14
CA TYR A 153 5.38 2.19 1.48
C TYR A 153 6.07 1.37 0.38
N LEU A 154 5.71 1.57 -0.89
CA LEU A 154 6.32 0.86 -2.03
C LEU A 154 7.82 1.16 -2.15
N ARG A 155 8.24 2.40 -1.89
CA ARG A 155 9.65 2.78 -1.85
C ARG A 155 10.39 2.02 -0.75
N LEU A 156 9.85 2.00 0.47
CA LEU A 156 10.47 1.30 1.61
C LEU A 156 10.49 -0.21 1.39
N HIS A 157 9.40 -0.78 0.86
CA HIS A 157 9.31 -2.19 0.50
C HIS A 157 10.42 -2.56 -0.50
N LYS A 158 10.61 -1.75 -1.55
CA LYS A 158 11.68 -1.96 -2.53
C LYS A 158 13.07 -1.86 -1.90
N LEU A 159 13.28 -0.96 -0.94
CA LEU A 159 14.55 -0.86 -0.23
C LEU A 159 14.85 -2.11 0.59
N ILE A 160 13.85 -2.65 1.30
CA ILE A 160 14.02 -3.85 2.15
C ILE A 160 14.23 -5.10 1.29
N THR A 161 13.53 -5.22 0.17
CA THR A 161 13.57 -6.40 -0.71
C THR A 161 14.69 -6.33 -1.77
N SER A 162 15.38 -5.21 -1.89
CA SER A 162 16.46 -5.04 -2.86
C SER A 162 17.65 -5.96 -2.53
N PRO A 163 18.23 -6.66 -3.52
CA PRO A 163 19.33 -7.60 -3.30
C PRO A 163 20.58 -6.97 -2.68
N ARG A 164 20.72 -5.63 -2.73
CA ARG A 164 21.82 -4.90 -2.09
C ARG A 164 21.90 -5.08 -0.57
N ASN A 165 20.80 -5.45 0.09
CA ASN A 165 20.76 -5.72 1.54
C ASN A 165 20.88 -7.22 1.88
N ALA A 166 20.92 -8.10 0.88
CA ALA A 166 21.13 -9.54 1.08
C ALA A 166 22.63 -9.91 1.22
N ASP A 167 23.53 -8.99 0.85
CA ASP A 167 24.99 -9.19 0.81
C ASP A 167 25.76 -8.42 1.91
N ALA A 168 25.06 -7.78 2.87
CA ALA A 168 25.74 -7.13 4.00
C ALA A 168 26.31 -8.22 4.95
N PRO A 169 27.64 -8.32 5.14
CA PRO A 169 28.19 -9.25 6.12
C PRO A 169 27.84 -8.77 7.55
N PRO A 170 27.78 -9.69 8.53
CA PRO A 170 27.52 -9.36 9.93
C PRO A 170 28.60 -8.47 10.55
#